data_AF-A0A6B0UQW9-F1
#
_entry.id   AF-A0A6B0UQW9-F1
#
_cell.length_a   1.000
_cell.length_b   1.000
_cell.length_c   1.000
_cell.angle_alpha   90.00
_cell.angle_beta   90.00
_cell.angle_gamma   90.00
#
_symmetry.space_group_name_H-M   'P 1'
#
loop_
_entity.id
_entity.type
_entity.pdbx_description
1 polymer ?
#
loop_
_entity_poly.entity_id
_entity_poly.type
_entity_poly.pdbx_seq_one_letter_code
_entity_poly.pdbx_strand_id
1 'polypeptide(L)'
;MKVVCIILLFVIAAEAATMERSPVVGTSNGKNRSIQFKFPPYVPNHHAFASSLLRLCEESTPKPEAQNVGGQTTFKRRINDLQVNFKECTFLCKRQSDNVTLNLPKKTPCGPNNQTCENKDECVPYIPGC
;
A
#
# COMPACT_ATOMS: atom_id res chain seq x y z
N MET A 1 -19.34 26.40 -20.68
CA MET A 1 -19.42 26.36 -19.20
C MET A 1 -18.00 26.33 -18.67
N LYS A 2 -17.54 27.43 -18.07
CA LYS A 2 -16.13 27.71 -17.76
C LYS A 2 -15.94 27.42 -16.26
N VAL A 3 -15.36 26.27 -15.95
CA VAL A 3 -15.08 25.88 -14.55
C VAL A 3 -13.83 26.65 -14.11
N VAL A 4 -14.05 27.67 -13.28
CA VAL A 4 -12.98 28.45 -12.65
C VAL A 4 -12.64 27.74 -11.34
N CYS A 5 -11.52 27.01 -11.31
CA CYS A 5 -10.97 26.47 -10.07
C CYS A 5 -10.30 27.62 -9.29
N ILE A 6 -11.01 28.19 -8.33
CA ILE A 6 -10.47 29.17 -7.39
C ILE A 6 -9.56 28.41 -6.40
N ILE A 7 -8.25 28.64 -6.50
CA ILE A 7 -7.27 28.12 -5.54
C ILE A 7 -7.23 29.08 -4.35
N LEU A 8 -7.86 28.68 -3.23
CA LEU A 8 -7.72 29.35 -1.95
C LEU A 8 -6.36 28.98 -1.34
N LEU A 9 -5.44 29.95 -1.28
CA LEU A 9 -4.17 29.83 -0.58
C LEU A 9 -4.40 30.01 0.93
N PHE A 10 -4.42 28.92 1.68
CA PHE A 10 -4.28 28.96 3.14
C PHE A 10 -2.80 28.85 3.50
N VAL A 11 -2.23 29.95 3.97
CA VAL A 11 -0.92 29.97 4.64
C VAL A 11 -1.15 29.55 6.08
N ILE A 12 -0.64 28.39 6.48
CA ILE A 12 -0.56 27.99 7.89
C ILE A 12 0.93 27.94 8.23
N ALA A 13 1.37 28.90 9.05
CA ALA A 13 2.64 28.82 9.76
C ALA A 13 2.46 27.88 10.96
N ALA A 14 3.30 26.85 11.06
CA ALA A 14 3.40 26.03 12.26
C ALA A 14 4.87 25.70 12.54
N GLU A 15 5.28 26.11 13.74
CA GLU A 15 6.54 25.86 14.42
C GLU A 15 6.86 24.37 14.60
N ALA A 16 8.14 24.01 14.44
CA ALA A 16 8.63 22.64 14.54
C ALA A 16 8.90 22.24 15.98
N ALA A 17 8.13 21.29 16.52
CA ALA A 17 8.50 20.51 17.69
C ALA A 17 9.28 19.27 17.25
N THR A 18 10.57 19.22 17.60
CA THR A 18 11.46 18.08 17.39
C THR A 18 10.93 16.85 18.14
N MET A 19 10.71 15.75 17.43
CA MET A 19 10.54 14.43 18.04
C MET A 19 11.61 13.46 17.55
N GLU A 20 12.02 12.67 18.52
CA GLU A 20 13.24 11.90 18.69
C GLU A 20 13.55 10.90 17.56
N ARG A 21 14.83 10.80 17.19
CA ARG A 21 15.37 9.82 16.25
C ARG A 21 15.35 8.42 16.88
N SER A 22 14.68 7.46 16.26
CA SER A 22 15.03 6.04 16.41
C SER A 22 16.07 5.64 15.34
N PRO A 23 17.04 4.76 15.66
CA PRO A 23 18.21 4.55 14.83
C PRO A 23 17.88 3.71 13.61
N VAL A 24 18.14 4.27 12.42
CA VAL A 24 18.14 3.55 11.15
C VAL A 24 19.38 2.65 11.10
N VAL A 25 19.15 1.34 11.08
CA VAL A 25 20.16 0.33 10.72
C VAL A 25 20.70 0.63 9.31
N GLY A 26 22.02 0.61 9.18
CA GLY A 26 22.81 1.23 8.12
C GLY A 26 22.35 1.01 6.69
N THR A 27 22.29 2.11 5.94
CA THR A 27 22.06 2.11 4.50
C THR A 27 23.42 2.09 3.77
N SER A 28 23.68 1.02 3.03
CA SER A 28 24.82 0.96 2.12
C SER A 28 24.59 1.88 0.92
N ASN A 29 25.66 2.55 0.49
CA ASN A 29 25.70 3.55 -0.58
C ASN A 29 25.04 3.07 -1.89
N GLY A 30 23.91 3.67 -2.24
CA GLY A 30 23.27 3.56 -3.55
C GLY A 30 22.23 4.67 -3.67
N LYS A 31 22.26 5.42 -4.77
CA LYS A 31 21.34 6.55 -5.07
C LYS A 31 19.91 6.22 -4.61
N ASN A 32 19.48 6.86 -3.52
CA ASN A 32 18.24 6.55 -2.80
C ASN A 32 17.02 6.93 -3.64
N ARG A 33 16.66 6.08 -4.61
CA ARG A 33 15.39 6.17 -5.31
C ARG A 33 14.32 5.69 -4.35
N SER A 34 13.85 6.58 -3.49
CA SER A 34 12.65 6.34 -2.69
C SER A 34 11.53 5.93 -3.64
N ILE A 35 11.01 4.72 -3.48
CA ILE A 35 9.90 4.20 -4.29
C ILE A 35 8.69 5.09 -4.01
N GLN A 36 8.15 5.73 -5.06
CA GLN A 36 6.91 6.48 -4.95
C GLN A 36 5.76 5.54 -5.25
N PHE A 37 4.93 5.27 -4.23
CA PHE A 37 3.69 4.51 -4.38
C PHE A 37 2.56 5.41 -4.87
N LYS A 38 1.62 4.79 -5.59
CA LYS A 38 0.41 5.41 -6.11
C LYS A 38 -0.80 5.01 -5.28
N PHE A 39 -0.67 4.92 -3.96
CA PHE A 39 -1.81 4.71 -3.07
C PHE A 39 -2.63 5.99 -2.92
N PRO A 40 -3.92 5.87 -2.55
CA PRO A 40 -4.75 7.02 -2.23
C PRO A 40 -4.15 7.88 -1.10
N PRO A 41 -4.45 9.20 -1.09
CA PRO A 41 -3.94 10.12 -0.07
C PRO A 41 -4.46 9.82 1.34
N TYR A 42 -5.63 9.17 1.46
CA TYR A 42 -6.18 8.75 2.75
C TYR A 42 -5.49 7.52 3.36
N VAL A 43 -4.58 6.86 2.62
CA VAL A 43 -3.74 5.80 3.17
C VAL A 43 -2.51 6.45 3.82
N PRO A 44 -2.34 6.37 5.16
CA PRO A 44 -1.18 6.94 5.81
C PRO A 44 0.06 6.11 5.52
N ASN A 45 1.22 6.78 5.43
CA ASN A 45 2.54 6.15 5.31
C ASN A 45 2.60 5.00 4.29
N HIS A 46 2.63 5.37 3.01
CA HIS A 46 2.60 4.43 1.88
C HIS A 46 3.68 3.33 1.93
N HIS A 47 4.88 3.66 2.42
CA HIS A 47 5.97 2.69 2.55
C HIS A 47 5.67 1.63 3.62
N ALA A 48 5.18 2.06 4.78
CA ALA A 48 4.77 1.12 5.84
C ALA A 48 3.60 0.26 5.38
N PHE A 49 2.63 0.86 4.68
CA PHE A 49 1.50 0.13 4.13
C PHE A 49 1.95 -0.93 3.11
N ALA A 50 2.76 -0.56 2.11
CA ALA A 50 3.33 -1.52 1.15
C ALA A 50 4.10 -2.65 1.84
N SER A 51 4.92 -2.31 2.83
CA SER A 51 5.70 -3.30 3.60
C SER A 51 4.78 -4.28 4.32
N SER A 52 3.65 -3.81 4.88
CA SER A 52 2.66 -4.66 5.53
C SER A 52 2.00 -5.63 4.55
N LEU A 53 1.65 -5.18 3.33
CA LEU A 53 1.04 -6.01 2.30
C LEU A 53 2.02 -7.06 1.77
N LEU A 54 3.29 -6.70 1.61
CA LEU A 54 4.34 -7.64 1.21
C LEU A 54 4.51 -8.73 2.26
N ARG A 55 4.55 -8.37 3.55
CA ARG A 55 4.62 -9.33 4.65
C ARG A 55 3.43 -10.31 4.63
N LEU A 56 2.21 -9.82 4.47
CA LEU A 56 1.01 -10.67 4.34
C LEU A 56 1.09 -11.60 3.11
N CYS A 57 1.62 -11.09 2.00
CA CYS A 57 1.86 -11.90 0.81
C CYS A 57 2.89 -13.00 1.08
N GLU A 58 3.96 -12.70 1.82
CA GLU A 58 5.01 -13.65 2.25
C GLU A 58 4.54 -14.71 3.23
N GLU A 59 3.66 -14.34 4.17
CA GLU A 59 3.08 -15.25 5.16
C GLU A 59 1.94 -16.11 4.57
N SER A 60 1.41 -15.74 3.40
CA SER A 60 0.32 -16.49 2.77
C SER A 60 0.77 -17.87 2.24
N THR A 61 0.03 -18.92 2.61
CA THR A 61 0.31 -20.30 2.21
C THR A 61 0.14 -20.50 0.70
N PRO A 62 1.14 -21.08 0.00
CA PRO A 62 1.00 -21.48 -1.40
C PRO A 62 -0.05 -22.59 -1.57
N LYS A 63 -0.76 -22.61 -2.70
CA LYS A 63 -1.62 -23.76 -3.04
C LYS A 63 -0.77 -25.04 -3.11
N PRO A 64 -1.30 -26.22 -2.73
CA PRO A 64 -0.57 -27.49 -2.78
C PRO A 64 0.08 -27.76 -4.15
N GLU A 65 -0.61 -27.37 -5.21
CA GLU A 65 -0.18 -27.48 -6.62
C GLU A 65 1.10 -26.69 -6.92
N ALA A 66 1.30 -25.55 -6.24
CA ALA A 66 2.45 -24.67 -6.41
C ALA A 66 3.67 -25.10 -5.56
N GLN A 67 3.51 -26.05 -4.63
CA GLN A 67 4.59 -26.52 -3.75
C GLN A 67 5.58 -27.46 -4.48
N ASN A 68 5.19 -28.02 -5.64
CA ASN A 68 5.95 -29.03 -6.36
C ASN A 68 6.95 -28.48 -7.40
N VAL A 69 7.07 -27.16 -7.55
CA VAL A 69 8.03 -26.55 -8.48
C VAL A 69 9.37 -26.36 -7.77
N GLY A 70 10.13 -27.46 -7.69
CA GLY A 70 11.59 -27.51 -7.48
C GLY A 70 12.20 -26.47 -6.52
N GLY A 71 12.26 -26.79 -5.23
CA GLY A 71 13.42 -26.57 -4.34
C GLY A 71 14.01 -25.17 -4.12
N GLN A 72 13.54 -24.12 -4.80
CA GLN A 72 14.05 -22.76 -4.62
C GLN A 72 13.07 -21.93 -3.80
N THR A 73 13.29 -21.93 -2.49
CA THR A 73 12.63 -21.06 -1.50
C THR A 73 12.96 -19.56 -1.68
N THR A 74 13.62 -19.18 -2.78
CA THR A 74 14.24 -17.86 -2.99
C THR A 74 13.45 -16.93 -3.91
N PHE A 75 12.31 -17.34 -4.46
CA PHE A 75 11.53 -16.47 -5.34
C PHE A 75 10.74 -15.43 -4.55
N LYS A 76 11.20 -14.18 -4.65
CA LYS A 76 10.60 -13.03 -3.97
C LYS A 76 9.16 -12.83 -4.42
N ARG A 77 8.23 -13.00 -3.49
CA ARG A 77 6.83 -12.61 -3.68
C ARG A 77 6.75 -11.10 -3.90
N ARG A 78 5.74 -10.66 -4.64
CA ARG A 78 5.62 -9.25 -5.04
C ARG A 78 4.20 -8.75 -4.88
N ILE A 79 4.09 -7.49 -4.52
CA ILE A 79 2.85 -6.71 -4.57
C ILE A 79 2.96 -5.65 -5.65
N ASN A 80 1.82 -5.14 -6.10
CA ASN A 80 1.73 -3.99 -6.99
C ASN A 80 0.71 -3.02 -6.38
N ASP A 81 1.13 -1.77 -6.17
CA ASP A 81 0.32 -0.70 -5.60
C ASP A 81 -0.88 -0.32 -6.49
N LEU A 82 -0.76 -0.54 -7.80
CA LEU A 82 -1.86 -0.41 -8.76
C LEU A 82 -2.84 -1.59 -8.73
N GLN A 83 -2.55 -2.65 -7.98
CA GLN A 83 -3.39 -3.84 -7.85
C GLN A 83 -3.90 -4.03 -6.41
N VAL A 84 -4.18 -2.91 -5.75
CA VAL A 84 -4.93 -2.85 -4.49
C VAL A 84 -6.34 -2.35 -4.81
N ASN A 85 -7.34 -3.17 -4.50
CA ASN A 85 -8.74 -2.83 -4.67
C ASN A 85 -9.31 -2.37 -3.33
N PHE A 86 -9.37 -1.05 -3.12
CA PHE A 86 -9.93 -0.46 -1.91
C PHE A 86 -11.43 -0.67 -1.76
N LYS A 87 -12.19 -0.80 -2.86
CA LYS A 87 -13.63 -1.07 -2.82
C LYS A 87 -13.92 -2.47 -2.29
N GLU A 88 -13.22 -3.47 -2.82
CA GLU A 88 -13.38 -4.87 -2.42
C GLU A 88 -12.55 -5.25 -1.20
N CYS A 89 -11.69 -4.33 -0.75
CA CYS A 89 -10.73 -4.54 0.32
C CYS A 89 -9.81 -5.74 0.09
N THR A 90 -9.21 -5.80 -1.10
CA THR A 90 -8.29 -6.88 -1.50
C THR A 90 -7.05 -6.36 -2.20
N PHE A 91 -6.02 -7.19 -2.30
CA PHE A 91 -4.82 -6.89 -3.09
C PHE A 91 -4.27 -8.14 -3.76
N LEU A 92 -3.60 -7.94 -4.90
CA LEU A 92 -2.93 -9.03 -5.62
C LEU A 92 -1.54 -9.30 -5.04
N CYS A 93 -1.35 -10.53 -4.56
CA CYS A 93 -0.06 -11.09 -4.23
C CYS A 93 0.41 -11.98 -5.39
N LYS A 94 1.48 -11.55 -6.07
CA LYS A 94 2.09 -12.31 -7.16
C LYS A 94 3.10 -13.30 -6.60
N ARG A 95 2.91 -14.58 -6.93
CA ARG A 95 3.84 -15.68 -6.64
C ARG A 95 4.40 -16.20 -7.96
N GLN A 96 5.30 -17.16 -7.88
CA GLN A 96 5.97 -17.72 -9.06
C GLN A 96 5.01 -18.50 -9.95
N SER A 97 4.18 -19.35 -9.34
CA SER A 97 3.32 -20.30 -10.05
C SER A 97 1.87 -19.84 -10.13
N ASP A 98 1.47 -18.88 -9.30
CA ASP A 98 0.10 -18.40 -9.20
C ASP A 98 0.05 -16.93 -8.78
N ASN A 99 -1.08 -16.28 -9.05
CA ASN A 99 -1.46 -15.05 -8.40
C ASN A 99 -2.57 -15.36 -7.40
N VAL A 100 -2.49 -14.79 -6.21
CA VAL A 100 -3.55 -14.91 -5.21
C VAL A 100 -4.06 -13.52 -4.83
N THR A 101 -5.37 -13.40 -4.72
CA THR A 101 -6.00 -12.21 -4.16
C THR A 101 -6.17 -12.43 -2.66
N LEU A 102 -5.59 -11.55 -1.85
CA LEU A 102 -5.66 -11.58 -0.40
C LEU A 102 -6.54 -10.43 0.11
N ASN A 103 -7.18 -10.63 1.27
CA ASN A 103 -7.93 -9.56 1.92
C ASN A 103 -6.98 -8.54 2.55
N LEU A 104 -7.34 -7.26 2.45
CA LEU A 104 -6.72 -6.21 3.25
C LEU A 104 -7.12 -6.38 4.72
N PRO A 105 -6.25 -5.97 5.67
CA PRO A 105 -6.63 -5.89 7.09
C PRO A 105 -7.90 -5.06 7.29
N LYS A 106 -8.78 -5.47 8.22
CA LYS A 106 -10.05 -4.78 8.47
C LYS A 106 -9.90 -3.28 8.73
N LYS A 107 -8.86 -2.89 9.48
CA LYS A 107 -8.59 -1.48 9.81
C LYS A 107 -7.92 -0.68 8.69
N THR A 108 -7.74 -1.26 7.50
CA THR A 108 -7.12 -0.55 6.37
C THR A 108 -8.06 0.57 5.91
N PRO A 109 -7.58 1.82 5.82
CA PRO A 109 -8.36 2.90 5.24
C PRO A 109 -8.73 2.58 3.80
N CYS A 110 -10.02 2.68 3.47
CA CYS A 110 -10.56 2.31 2.15
C CYS A 110 -11.34 3.44 1.46
N GLY A 111 -11.43 4.60 2.09
CA GLY A 111 -12.06 5.78 1.53
C GLY A 111 -11.88 7.02 2.40
N PRO A 112 -12.37 8.19 1.93
CA PRO A 112 -12.33 9.42 2.71
C PRO A 112 -13.19 9.31 3.98
N ASN A 113 -12.98 10.18 4.96
CA ASN A 113 -13.76 10.22 6.22
C ASN A 113 -13.58 9.00 7.14
N ASN A 114 -12.36 8.47 7.23
CA ASN A 114 -12.00 7.36 8.13
C ASN A 114 -12.74 6.03 7.84
N GLN A 115 -13.23 5.83 6.62
CA GLN A 115 -13.80 4.56 6.17
C GLN A 115 -12.72 3.47 6.17
N THR A 116 -13.08 2.27 6.63
CA THR A 116 -12.16 1.13 6.70
C THR A 116 -12.76 -0.12 6.10
N CYS A 117 -11.90 -1.09 5.78
CA CYS A 117 -12.27 -2.40 5.28
C CYS A 117 -13.13 -3.27 6.22
N GLU A 118 -13.42 -2.80 7.43
CA GLU A 118 -14.41 -3.39 8.32
C GLU A 118 -15.83 -3.26 7.75
N ASN A 119 -16.15 -2.13 7.12
CA ASN A 119 -17.42 -1.86 6.43
C ASN A 119 -17.20 -1.63 4.94
N LYS A 120 -17.07 -2.72 4.16
CA LYS A 120 -16.74 -2.66 2.72
C LYS A 120 -17.73 -1.85 1.88
N ASP A 121 -18.99 -1.77 2.32
CA ASP A 121 -20.04 -1.03 1.61
C ASP A 121 -19.74 0.48 1.54
N GLU A 122 -19.08 1.02 2.55
CA GLU A 122 -18.68 2.43 2.63
C GLU A 122 -17.44 2.75 1.80
N CYS A 123 -16.62 1.74 1.48
CA CYS A 123 -15.38 1.94 0.73
C CYS A 123 -15.64 2.45 -0.69
N VAL A 124 -14.66 3.17 -1.24
CA VAL A 124 -14.75 3.78 -2.57
C VAL A 124 -13.68 3.19 -3.52
N PRO A 125 -13.97 3.10 -4.83
CA PRO A 125 -12.93 2.76 -5.80
C PRO A 125 -11.90 3.90 -5.86
N TYR A 126 -10.64 3.54 -6.10
CA TYR A 126 -9.56 4.50 -6.29
C TYR A 126 -8.88 4.28 -7.64
N ILE A 127 -8.75 5.38 -8.40
CA ILE A 127 -8.06 5.42 -9.69
C ILE A 127 -6.90 6.41 -9.55
N PRO A 128 -5.64 5.95 -9.58
CA PRO A 128 -4.49 6.84 -9.45
C PRO A 128 -4.46 7.92 -10.54
N GLY A 129 -4.45 9.19 -10.14
CA GLY A 129 -4.29 10.34 -11.05
C GLY A 129 -5.58 10.88 -11.66
N CYS A 130 -6.76 10.44 -11.20
CA CYS A 130 -8.06 11.00 -11.55
C CYS A 130 -8.65 11.85 -10.42
#